data_AF-M4DWV1-F1
#
_entry.id   AF-M4DWV1-F1
#
_cell.length_a   1.000
_cell.length_b   1.000
_cell.length_c   1.000
_cell.angle_alpha   90.00
_cell.angle_beta   90.00
_cell.angle_gamma   90.00
#
_symmetry.space_group_name_H-M   'P 1'
#
loop_
_entity.id
_entity.type
_entity.pdbx_description
1 polymer ?
#
loop_
_entity_poly.entity_id
_entity_poly.type
_entity_poly.pdbx_seq_one_letter_code
_entity_poly.pdbx_strand_id
1 'polypeptide(L)'
;MASSSSSSYGIEQLQKECYYEWMSLQAKHIVDLKEALIRQRSNAYNHHKLEELVGKIVNDFQSYAKRRSELTDKSCSSYFAPSWNSSLENGLLWMGGCRPSSFVRVIYALCGSCAEAHLSRYLLQIDENIDDGHDGDSSMSDLTATQLEKINDLHVKVIREEDKLTKKYANFQEDVADMPIAVTAFWRDSVEADVAVEDALDKHEECMGVLMADADKVRVETLRRIVEVLTPVQAAEFLLSGKRLHMSLHEWGRAREERRYGCVHVGMQQQGEPEPESQRDRTLIDM
;
A
#
# COMPACT_ATOMS: atom_id res chain seq x y z
N MET A 1 -29.04 22.69 -9.19
CA MET A 1 -28.32 21.70 -8.35
C MET A 1 -27.12 21.15 -9.11
N ALA A 2 -26.08 21.95 -9.35
CA ALA A 2 -24.88 21.55 -10.12
C ALA A 2 -23.57 21.94 -9.41
N SER A 3 -23.63 22.24 -8.10
CA SER A 3 -22.50 22.78 -7.34
C SER A 3 -21.77 21.76 -6.47
N SER A 4 -22.34 20.58 -6.20
CA SER A 4 -21.70 19.53 -5.37
C SER A 4 -20.70 18.67 -6.16
N SER A 5 -20.99 18.33 -7.42
CA SER A 5 -20.11 17.48 -8.25
C SER A 5 -18.80 18.16 -8.66
N SER A 6 -18.82 19.48 -8.87
CA SER A 6 -17.62 20.26 -9.21
C SER A 6 -16.63 20.39 -8.06
N SER A 7 -17.09 20.23 -6.80
CA SER A 7 -16.25 20.27 -5.60
C SER A 7 -15.58 18.93 -5.29
N SER A 8 -16.31 17.82 -5.47
CA SER A 8 -15.81 16.46 -5.19
C SER A 8 -14.68 16.04 -6.13
N TYR A 9 -14.80 16.34 -7.43
CA TYR A 9 -13.72 16.10 -8.41
C TYR A 9 -12.43 16.85 -8.07
N GLY A 10 -12.54 18.04 -7.47
CA GLY A 10 -11.39 18.80 -6.99
C GLY A 10 -10.67 18.14 -5.82
N ILE A 11 -11.42 17.54 -4.88
CA ILE A 11 -10.84 16.89 -3.70
C ILE A 11 -10.12 15.59 -4.08
N GLU A 12 -10.74 14.72 -4.90
CA GLU A 12 -10.09 13.48 -5.35
C GLU A 12 -8.77 13.78 -6.09
N GLN A 13 -8.76 14.82 -6.92
CA GLN A 13 -7.55 15.25 -7.63
C GLN A 13 -6.45 15.70 -6.65
N LEU A 14 -6.78 16.45 -5.59
CA LEU A 14 -5.81 16.85 -4.55
C LEU A 14 -5.27 15.64 -3.76
N GLN A 15 -6.13 14.65 -3.47
CA GLN A 15 -5.73 13.42 -2.80
C GLN A 15 -4.77 12.60 -3.68
N LYS A 16 -5.06 12.52 -4.98
CA LYS A 16 -4.23 11.87 -5.98
C LYS A 16 -2.87 12.55 -6.13
N GLU A 17 -2.84 13.87 -6.20
CA GLU A 17 -1.59 14.65 -6.23
C GLU A 17 -0.76 14.42 -4.96
N CYS A 18 -1.41 14.46 -3.79
CA CYS A 18 -0.78 14.15 -2.51
C CYS A 18 -0.15 12.73 -2.49
N TYR A 19 -0.80 11.75 -3.12
CA TYR A 19 -0.25 10.40 -3.25
C TYR A 19 0.98 10.35 -4.17
N TYR A 20 0.96 11.00 -5.33
CA TYR A 20 2.11 11.00 -6.23
C TYR A 20 3.31 11.78 -5.69
N GLU A 21 3.07 12.88 -4.96
CA GLU A 21 4.12 13.58 -4.19
C GLU A 21 4.76 12.61 -3.18
N TRP A 22 3.95 11.85 -2.45
CA TRP A 22 4.42 10.84 -1.50
C TRP A 22 5.24 9.74 -2.17
N MET A 23 4.78 9.19 -3.29
CA MET A 23 5.49 8.14 -4.04
C MET A 23 6.83 8.63 -4.58
N SER A 24 6.88 9.85 -5.10
CA SER A 24 8.11 10.49 -5.56
C SER A 24 9.11 10.66 -4.40
N LEU A 25 8.61 11.05 -3.23
CA LEU A 25 9.43 11.15 -2.02
C LEU A 25 9.93 9.77 -1.54
N GLN A 26 9.13 8.71 -1.65
CA GLN A 26 9.59 7.35 -1.35
C GLN A 26 10.72 6.91 -2.27
N ALA A 27 10.61 7.17 -3.58
CA ALA A 27 11.64 6.86 -4.56
C ALA A 27 12.96 7.60 -4.26
N LYS A 28 12.89 8.88 -3.88
CA LYS A 28 14.05 9.65 -3.45
C LYS A 28 14.70 9.05 -2.20
N HIS A 29 13.91 8.73 -1.18
CA HIS A 29 14.42 8.09 0.03
C HIS A 29 15.10 6.75 -0.21
N ILE A 30 14.65 5.97 -1.20
CA ILE A 30 15.34 4.73 -1.59
C ILE A 30 16.77 5.04 -2.07
N VAL A 31 16.97 6.08 -2.87
CA VAL A 31 18.30 6.49 -3.35
C VAL A 31 19.15 6.97 -2.18
N ASP A 32 18.62 7.88 -1.35
CA ASP A 32 19.33 8.46 -0.21
C ASP A 32 19.77 7.37 0.79
N LEU A 33 18.89 6.41 1.10
CA LEU A 33 19.19 5.29 2.01
C LEU A 33 20.26 4.36 1.43
N LYS A 34 20.18 4.01 0.13
CA LYS A 34 21.20 3.18 -0.52
C LYS A 34 22.57 3.84 -0.44
N GLU A 35 22.65 5.12 -0.78
CA GLU A 35 23.90 5.86 -0.76
C GLU A 35 24.48 5.97 0.66
N ALA A 36 23.62 6.25 1.65
CA ALA A 36 24.04 6.32 3.05
C ALA A 36 24.58 4.98 3.57
N LEU A 37 23.91 3.86 3.26
CA LEU A 37 24.35 2.51 3.64
C LEU A 37 25.67 2.10 2.95
N ILE A 38 25.87 2.44 1.67
CA ILE A 38 27.15 2.19 0.98
C ILE A 38 28.30 2.96 1.65
N ARG A 39 28.10 4.24 1.94
CA ARG A 39 29.13 5.09 2.57
C ARG A 39 29.48 4.63 3.98
N GLN A 40 28.50 4.11 4.72
CA GLN A 40 28.71 3.53 6.04
C GLN A 40 29.65 2.32 5.98
N ARG A 41 29.44 1.39 5.02
CA ARG A 41 30.31 0.21 4.85
C ARG A 41 31.76 0.58 4.52
N SER A 42 31.98 1.68 3.81
CA SER A 42 33.32 2.17 3.48
C SER A 42 34.03 2.90 4.64
N ASN A 43 33.52 2.86 5.88
CA ASN A 43 34.00 3.61 7.05
C ASN A 43 34.14 5.14 6.82
N ALA A 44 33.47 5.67 5.80
CA ALA A 44 33.57 7.05 5.35
C ALA A 44 32.44 7.93 5.90
N TYR A 45 31.71 7.47 6.93
CA TYR A 45 30.40 8.03 7.29
C TYR A 45 30.19 8.22 8.79
N ASN A 46 29.54 9.34 9.12
CA ASN A 46 29.14 9.71 10.48
C ASN A 46 27.78 9.06 10.82
N HIS A 47 27.73 8.19 11.83
CA HIS A 47 26.50 7.54 12.33
C HIS A 47 25.31 8.51 12.50
N HIS A 48 25.62 9.72 12.97
CA HIS A 48 24.66 10.83 13.14
C HIS A 48 23.88 11.17 11.86
N LYS A 49 24.49 11.09 10.68
CA LYS A 49 23.84 11.48 9.42
C LYS A 49 22.84 10.42 8.94
N LEU A 50 23.05 9.15 9.31
CA LEU A 50 22.12 8.07 9.02
C LEU A 50 20.90 8.16 9.94
N GLU A 51 21.15 8.42 11.23
CA GLU A 51 20.12 8.69 12.21
C GLU A 51 19.25 9.91 11.82
N GLU A 52 19.87 11.00 11.35
CA GLU A 52 19.15 12.18 10.83
C GLU A 52 18.26 11.82 9.62
N LEU A 53 18.77 11.03 8.68
CA LEU A 53 18.00 10.57 7.51
C LEU A 53 16.82 9.68 7.93
N VAL A 54 17.04 8.75 8.86
CA VAL A 54 16.00 7.89 9.44
C VAL A 54 14.92 8.75 10.12
N GLY A 55 15.32 9.70 10.96
CA GLY A 55 14.41 10.62 11.63
C GLY A 55 13.60 11.47 10.65
N LYS A 56 14.23 11.98 9.60
CA LYS A 56 13.56 12.70 8.52
C LYS A 56 12.49 11.84 7.84
N ILE A 57 12.82 10.58 7.51
CA ILE A 57 11.87 9.67 6.86
C ILE A 57 10.64 9.40 7.75
N VAL A 58 10.84 9.23 9.06
CA VAL A 58 9.74 9.06 10.02
C VAL A 58 8.85 10.31 10.06
N ASN A 59 9.45 11.50 10.09
CA ASN A 59 8.72 12.77 10.06
C ASN A 59 7.95 12.98 8.74
N ASP A 60 8.52 12.58 7.62
CA ASP A 60 7.86 12.65 6.31
C ASP A 60 6.64 11.70 6.25
N PHE A 61 6.74 10.51 6.87
CA PHE A 61 5.60 9.59 7.01
C PHE A 61 4.48 10.19 7.87
N GLN A 62 4.83 10.83 8.99
CA GLN A 62 3.86 11.54 9.84
C GLN A 62 3.20 12.71 9.09
N SER A 63 3.99 13.47 8.32
CA SER A 63 3.49 14.60 7.53
C SER A 63 2.51 14.14 6.46
N TYR A 64 2.80 13.02 5.79
CA TYR A 64 1.90 12.41 4.83
C TYR A 64 0.59 11.94 5.47
N ALA A 65 0.65 11.26 6.62
CA ALA A 65 -0.53 10.86 7.39
C ALA A 65 -1.40 12.07 7.79
N LYS A 66 -0.78 13.16 8.26
CA LYS A 66 -1.48 14.41 8.59
C LYS A 66 -2.18 15.00 7.37
N ARG A 67 -1.48 15.10 6.24
CA ARG A 67 -2.03 15.67 5.00
C ARG A 67 -3.20 14.84 4.47
N ARG A 68 -3.12 13.50 4.55
CA ARG A 68 -4.25 12.62 4.21
C ARG A 68 -5.47 12.91 5.09
N SER A 69 -5.29 13.02 6.40
CA SER A 69 -6.38 13.35 7.33
C SER A 69 -6.97 14.74 7.11
N GLU A 70 -6.22 15.69 6.57
CA GLU A 70 -6.74 17.02 6.22
C GLU A 70 -7.59 16.99 4.94
N LEU A 71 -7.31 16.03 4.04
CA LEU A 71 -8.00 15.87 2.76
C LEU A 71 -9.20 14.90 2.82
N THR A 72 -9.60 14.42 3.99
CA THR A 72 -10.74 13.48 4.14
C THR A 72 -12.09 14.15 4.32
N ASP A 73 -12.14 15.48 4.49
CA ASP A 73 -13.40 16.19 4.73
C ASP A 73 -14.37 15.96 3.55
N LYS A 74 -15.45 15.20 3.82
CA LYS A 74 -16.53 14.82 2.88
C LYS A 74 -16.11 14.01 1.64
N SER A 75 -14.92 13.41 1.63
CA SER A 75 -14.48 12.53 0.53
C SER A 75 -13.45 11.52 1.01
N CYS A 76 -13.83 10.64 1.94
CA CYS A 76 -12.89 9.64 2.44
C CYS A 76 -12.84 8.38 1.57
N SER A 77 -13.93 8.06 0.88
CA SER A 77 -14.11 6.84 0.09
C SER A 77 -12.99 6.60 -0.94
N SER A 78 -12.48 7.66 -1.56
CA SER A 78 -11.36 7.62 -2.51
C SER A 78 -10.06 7.06 -1.91
N TYR A 79 -9.85 7.15 -0.60
CA TYR A 79 -8.70 6.50 0.04
C TYR A 79 -8.90 4.99 0.27
N PHE A 80 -10.15 4.52 0.36
CA PHE A 80 -10.45 3.10 0.56
C PHE A 80 -10.46 2.31 -0.76
N ALA A 81 -10.75 2.97 -1.88
CA ALA A 81 -10.66 2.40 -3.22
C ALA A 81 -10.06 3.41 -4.22
N PRO A 82 -8.77 3.75 -4.07
CA PRO A 82 -8.15 4.81 -4.86
C PRO A 82 -8.07 4.47 -6.35
N SER A 83 -8.42 5.45 -7.17
CA SER A 83 -8.35 5.39 -8.63
C SER A 83 -6.90 5.44 -9.17
N TRP A 84 -5.93 5.81 -8.33
CA TRP A 84 -4.51 5.91 -8.66
C TRP A 84 -3.70 4.64 -8.35
N ASN A 85 -4.36 3.61 -7.82
CA ASN A 85 -3.79 2.30 -7.53
C ASN A 85 -4.30 1.25 -8.50
N SER A 86 -3.50 0.20 -8.72
CA SER A 86 -3.99 -1.01 -9.37
C SER A 86 -4.97 -1.78 -8.48
N SER A 87 -5.79 -2.63 -9.09
CA SER A 87 -6.70 -3.57 -8.41
C SER A 87 -5.97 -4.48 -7.42
N LEU A 88 -4.71 -4.86 -7.74
CA LEU A 88 -3.86 -5.62 -6.83
C LEU A 88 -3.54 -4.81 -5.57
N GLU A 89 -3.13 -3.55 -5.73
CA GLU A 89 -2.84 -2.67 -4.61
C GLU A 89 -4.08 -2.39 -3.77
N ASN A 90 -5.22 -2.13 -4.41
CA ASN A 90 -6.50 -1.91 -3.73
C ASN A 90 -6.92 -3.13 -2.89
N GLY A 91 -6.68 -4.35 -3.39
CA GLY A 91 -6.92 -5.58 -2.62
C GLY A 91 -6.00 -5.78 -1.41
N LEU A 92 -4.91 -5.02 -1.28
CA LEU A 92 -3.97 -5.07 -0.16
C LEU A 92 -4.15 -3.92 0.85
N LEU A 93 -5.04 -2.97 0.57
CA LEU A 93 -5.32 -1.86 1.46
C LEU A 93 -6.08 -2.31 2.72
N TRP A 94 -5.75 -1.67 3.83
CA TRP A 94 -6.42 -1.80 5.11
C TRP A 94 -6.70 -0.39 5.62
N MET A 95 -7.93 0.12 5.54
CA MET A 95 -8.25 1.51 5.94
C MET A 95 -7.31 2.55 5.32
N GLY A 96 -7.25 2.57 3.98
CA GLY A 96 -6.52 3.56 3.18
C GLY A 96 -5.00 3.45 3.13
N GLY A 97 -4.41 2.38 3.67
CA GLY A 97 -2.97 2.15 3.58
C GLY A 97 -2.59 0.72 3.94
N CYS A 98 -1.29 0.44 4.11
CA CYS A 98 -0.83 -0.88 4.53
C CYS A 98 -1.28 -1.23 5.96
N ARG A 99 -1.36 -2.52 6.28
CA ARG A 99 -1.62 -3.00 7.64
C ARG A 99 -0.32 -2.93 8.48
N PRO A 100 -0.28 -2.24 9.64
CA PRO A 100 0.96 -2.01 10.41
C PRO A 100 1.78 -3.26 10.77
N SER A 101 1.16 -4.41 11.01
CA SER A 101 1.81 -5.70 11.28
C SER A 101 2.69 -6.18 10.11
N SER A 102 2.44 -5.67 8.89
CA SER A 102 3.34 -5.90 7.75
C SER A 102 4.74 -5.32 7.97
N PHE A 103 4.88 -4.23 8.74
CA PHE A 103 6.19 -3.66 9.09
C PHE A 103 7.03 -4.67 9.88
N VAL A 104 6.41 -5.34 10.85
CA VAL A 104 7.07 -6.38 11.63
C VAL A 104 7.38 -7.61 10.77
N ARG A 105 6.46 -7.99 9.87
CA ARG A 105 6.70 -9.13 8.96
C ARG A 105 7.87 -8.88 8.01
N VAL A 106 8.08 -7.64 7.55
CA VAL A 106 9.28 -7.28 6.77
C VAL A 106 10.55 -7.55 7.58
N ILE A 107 10.58 -7.18 8.87
CA ILE A 107 11.73 -7.45 9.73
C ILE A 107 11.97 -8.96 9.85
N TYR A 108 10.94 -9.75 10.14
CA TYR A 108 11.09 -11.21 10.26
C TYR A 108 11.54 -11.86 8.96
N ALA A 109 11.05 -11.40 7.81
CA ALA A 109 11.47 -11.89 6.50
C ALA A 109 12.95 -11.58 6.24
N LEU A 110 13.41 -10.36 6.55
CA LEU A 110 14.82 -9.97 6.41
C LEU A 110 15.72 -10.81 7.32
N CYS A 111 15.38 -10.92 8.61
CA CYS A 111 16.17 -11.71 9.56
C CYS A 111 16.18 -13.21 9.21
N GLY A 112 15.04 -13.76 8.80
CA GLY A 112 14.92 -15.15 8.38
C GLY A 112 15.78 -15.45 7.15
N SER A 113 15.71 -14.58 6.14
CA SER A 113 16.54 -14.70 4.93
C SER A 113 18.04 -14.64 5.26
N CYS A 114 18.46 -13.75 6.16
CA CYS A 114 19.86 -13.66 6.58
C CYS A 114 20.32 -14.92 7.34
N ALA A 115 19.49 -15.44 8.25
CA ALA A 115 19.78 -16.66 9.00
C ALA A 115 19.89 -17.88 8.08
N GLU A 116 18.99 -18.01 7.11
CA GLU A 116 19.01 -19.07 6.11
C GLU A 116 20.27 -19.02 5.23
N ALA A 117 20.66 -17.82 4.79
CA ALA A 117 21.90 -17.63 4.02
C ALA A 117 23.15 -18.01 4.84
N HIS A 118 23.21 -17.61 6.12
CA HIS A 118 24.31 -17.96 7.01
C HIS A 118 24.40 -19.47 7.23
N LEU A 119 23.26 -20.12 7.53
CA LEU A 119 23.21 -21.57 7.72
C LEU A 119 23.63 -22.32 6.45
N SER A 120 23.18 -21.85 5.27
CA SER A 120 23.54 -22.44 3.98
C SER A 120 25.05 -22.37 3.73
N ARG A 121 25.69 -21.22 3.98
CA ARG A 121 27.16 -21.09 3.87
C ARG A 121 27.89 -22.01 4.83
N TYR A 122 27.44 -22.08 6.09
CA TYR A 122 28.03 -22.96 7.11
C TYR A 122 27.95 -24.44 6.72
N LEU A 123 26.78 -24.90 6.26
CA LEU A 123 26.55 -26.29 5.88
C LEU A 123 27.32 -26.70 4.61
N LEU A 124 27.50 -25.77 3.66
CA LEU A 124 28.18 -26.03 2.39
C LEU A 124 29.71 -25.89 2.46
N GLN A 125 30.28 -25.55 3.62
CA GLN A 125 31.73 -25.29 3.79
C GLN A 125 32.28 -24.33 2.72
N ILE A 126 31.47 -23.35 2.29
CA ILE A 126 31.94 -22.31 1.38
C ILE A 126 32.94 -21.49 2.18
N ASP A 127 34.21 -21.55 1.77
CA ASP A 127 35.31 -20.85 2.42
C ASP A 127 34.97 -19.35 2.50
N GLU A 128 35.14 -18.72 3.66
CA GLU A 128 34.87 -17.29 3.89
C GLU A 128 35.65 -16.35 2.93
N ASN A 129 36.60 -16.91 2.19
CA ASN A 129 37.48 -16.24 1.24
C ASN A 129 36.92 -16.09 -0.18
N ILE A 130 35.75 -16.65 -0.49
CA ILE A 130 35.04 -16.36 -1.75
C ILE A 130 34.13 -15.16 -1.50
N ASP A 131 34.69 -13.97 -1.66
CA ASP A 131 33.94 -12.72 -1.83
C ASP A 131 33.19 -12.78 -3.17
N ASP A 132 32.11 -13.57 -3.20
CA ASP A 132 31.05 -13.32 -4.18
C ASP A 132 30.41 -12.02 -3.69
N GLY A 133 30.74 -10.91 -4.36
CA GLY A 133 30.45 -9.52 -3.96
C GLY A 133 28.96 -9.15 -3.89
N HIS A 134 28.11 -10.13 -3.58
CA HIS A 134 26.71 -10.02 -3.31
C HIS A 134 26.39 -10.79 -2.01
N ASP A 135 25.90 -10.06 -1.00
CA ASP A 135 25.06 -10.60 0.08
C ASP A 135 25.73 -11.13 1.38
N GLY A 136 26.81 -10.46 1.83
CA GLY A 136 27.54 -10.86 3.04
C GLY A 136 27.27 -10.09 4.35
N ASP A 137 26.72 -8.86 4.30
CA ASP A 137 26.73 -7.97 5.48
C ASP A 137 25.46 -7.08 5.54
N SER A 138 24.29 -7.72 5.63
CA SER A 138 23.05 -7.00 6.02
C SER A 138 22.99 -6.95 7.55
N SER A 139 23.00 -5.76 8.13
CA SER A 139 22.93 -5.56 9.59
C SER A 139 21.66 -6.15 10.24
N MET A 140 20.64 -6.45 9.45
CA MET A 140 19.47 -7.24 9.86
C MET A 140 19.82 -8.68 10.30
N SER A 141 20.99 -9.24 9.97
CA SER A 141 21.49 -10.50 10.54
C SER A 141 21.84 -10.37 12.02
N ASP A 142 22.08 -9.15 12.49
CA ASP A 142 22.64 -8.87 13.82
C ASP A 142 21.57 -8.37 14.80
N LEU A 143 20.28 -8.63 14.53
CA LEU A 143 19.24 -8.34 15.51
C LEU A 143 19.51 -9.15 16.79
N THR A 144 19.69 -8.43 17.89
CA THR A 144 19.88 -9.06 19.20
C THR A 144 18.59 -9.72 19.68
N ALA A 145 18.71 -10.74 20.53
CA ALA A 145 17.56 -11.40 21.15
C ALA A 145 16.62 -10.40 21.84
N THR A 146 17.17 -9.39 22.51
CA THR A 146 16.42 -8.33 23.17
C THR A 146 15.70 -7.40 22.19
N GLN A 147 16.29 -7.09 21.04
CA GLN A 147 15.60 -6.33 20.00
C GLN A 147 14.44 -7.14 19.42
N LEU A 148 14.64 -8.44 19.16
CA LEU A 148 13.60 -9.32 18.65
C LEU A 148 12.45 -9.50 19.63
N GLU A 149 12.75 -9.64 20.92
CA GLU A 149 11.76 -9.68 22.00
C GLU A 149 10.92 -8.40 22.03
N LYS A 150 11.55 -7.22 22.00
CA LYS A 150 10.86 -5.92 21.96
C LYS A 150 9.98 -5.77 20.71
N ILE A 151 10.47 -6.22 19.56
CA ILE A 151 9.71 -6.20 18.29
C ILE A 151 8.51 -7.15 18.35
N ASN A 152 8.67 -8.33 18.95
CA ASN A 152 7.57 -9.27 19.14
C ASN A 152 6.51 -8.72 20.11
N ASP A 153 6.92 -8.12 21.23
CA ASP A 153 6.01 -7.45 22.15
C ASP A 153 5.25 -6.30 21.48
N LEU A 154 5.92 -5.53 20.63
CA LEU A 154 5.31 -4.50 19.82
C LEU A 154 4.30 -5.12 18.83
N HIS A 155 4.66 -6.21 18.16
CA HIS A 155 3.78 -6.90 17.20
C HIS A 155 2.47 -7.34 17.84
N VAL A 156 2.53 -7.94 19.03
CA VAL A 156 1.33 -8.35 19.78
C VAL A 156 0.45 -7.15 20.11
N LYS A 157 1.03 -6.00 20.50
CA LYS A 157 0.27 -4.76 20.76
C LYS A 157 -0.36 -4.21 19.48
N VAL A 158 0.38 -4.20 18.38
CA VAL A 158 -0.11 -3.74 17.07
C VAL A 158 -1.29 -4.58 16.61
N ILE A 159 -1.21 -5.91 16.71
CA ILE A 159 -2.31 -6.81 16.33
C ILE A 159 -3.60 -6.48 17.12
N ARG A 160 -3.49 -6.19 18.43
CA ARG A 160 -4.66 -5.82 19.23
C ARG A 160 -5.32 -4.53 18.77
N GLU A 161 -4.54 -3.50 18.45
CA GLU A 161 -5.08 -2.24 17.91
C GLU A 161 -5.65 -2.43 16.50
N GLU A 162 -5.00 -3.25 15.66
CA GLU A 162 -5.52 -3.62 14.34
C GLU A 162 -6.87 -4.34 14.43
N ASP A 163 -7.01 -5.30 15.34
CA ASP A 163 -8.26 -6.04 15.52
C ASP A 163 -9.38 -5.15 16.04
N LYS A 164 -9.05 -4.20 16.93
CA LYS A 164 -10.00 -3.20 17.42
C LYS A 164 -10.51 -2.32 16.28
N LEU A 165 -9.63 -1.79 15.44
CA LEU A 165 -10.01 -0.95 14.31
C LEU A 165 -10.73 -1.75 13.21
N THR A 166 -10.32 -3.00 12.97
CA THR A 166 -10.97 -3.89 12.00
C THR A 166 -12.40 -4.23 12.41
N LYS A 167 -12.66 -4.47 13.70
CA LYS A 167 -14.02 -4.65 14.22
C LYS A 167 -14.88 -3.39 14.04
N LYS A 168 -14.32 -2.22 14.34
CA LYS A 168 -15.00 -0.93 14.10
C LYS A 168 -15.32 -0.74 12.62
N TYR A 169 -14.39 -1.11 11.73
CA TYR A 169 -14.59 -1.03 10.29
C TYR A 169 -15.72 -1.97 9.82
N ALA A 170 -15.76 -3.21 10.32
CA ALA A 170 -16.81 -4.16 10.01
C ALA A 170 -18.20 -3.65 10.42
N ASN A 171 -18.32 -3.06 11.62
CA ASN A 171 -19.59 -2.44 12.04
C ASN A 171 -20.03 -1.34 11.07
N PHE A 172 -19.11 -0.45 10.66
CA PHE A 172 -19.45 0.60 9.69
C PHE A 172 -19.90 0.03 8.33
N GLN A 173 -19.32 -1.09 7.90
CA GLN A 173 -19.77 -1.79 6.69
C GLN A 173 -21.18 -2.39 6.83
N GLU A 174 -21.62 -2.69 8.05
CA GLU A 174 -22.97 -3.21 8.34
C GLU A 174 -23.99 -2.06 8.49
N ASP A 175 -23.59 -0.90 9.02
CA ASP A 175 -24.47 0.26 9.25
C ASP A 175 -25.17 0.77 7.96
N VAL A 176 -24.63 0.49 6.77
CA VAL A 176 -25.28 0.84 5.49
C VAL A 176 -26.57 0.03 5.24
N ALA A 177 -26.74 -1.10 5.93
CA ALA A 177 -27.95 -1.91 5.92
C ALA A 177 -28.99 -1.48 6.97
N ASP A 178 -28.75 -0.36 7.67
CA ASP A 178 -29.67 0.21 8.65
C ASP A 178 -30.46 1.42 8.10
N MET A 179 -31.29 2.00 8.97
CA MET A 179 -32.02 3.24 8.71
C MET A 179 -31.06 4.44 8.56
N PRO A 180 -31.34 5.38 7.64
CA PRO A 180 -32.46 5.39 6.70
C PRO A 180 -32.17 4.63 5.39
N ILE A 181 -30.92 4.25 5.12
CA ILE A 181 -30.46 3.76 3.81
C ILE A 181 -31.28 2.56 3.32
N ALA A 182 -31.31 1.47 4.09
CA ALA A 182 -31.96 0.23 3.66
C ALA A 182 -33.47 0.37 3.48
N VAL A 183 -34.13 1.16 4.34
CA VAL A 183 -35.58 1.33 4.27
C VAL A 183 -36.00 2.29 3.18
N THR A 184 -35.24 3.36 2.94
CA THR A 184 -35.48 4.23 1.77
C THR A 184 -35.31 3.42 0.48
N ALA A 185 -34.29 2.56 0.38
CA ALA A 185 -34.10 1.66 -0.76
C ALA A 185 -35.22 0.62 -0.92
N PHE A 186 -35.88 0.20 0.17
CA PHE A 186 -37.01 -0.74 0.11
C PHE A 186 -38.31 -0.09 -0.39
N TRP A 187 -38.62 1.12 0.05
CA TRP A 187 -39.91 1.76 -0.24
C TRP A 187 -39.94 2.56 -1.53
N ARG A 188 -38.79 2.95 -2.09
CA ARG A 188 -38.71 3.77 -3.31
C ARG A 188 -38.44 2.92 -4.54
N ASP A 189 -39.22 3.17 -5.59
CA ASP A 189 -38.96 2.62 -6.93
C ASP A 189 -37.78 3.32 -7.64
N SER A 190 -37.34 4.47 -7.12
CA SER A 190 -36.18 5.24 -7.63
C SER A 190 -34.97 5.05 -6.72
N VAL A 191 -33.78 4.97 -7.35
CA VAL A 191 -32.48 4.88 -6.68
C VAL A 191 -31.96 6.27 -6.22
N GLU A 192 -32.71 7.34 -6.49
CA GLU A 192 -32.34 8.69 -6.04
C GLU A 192 -32.42 8.82 -4.51
N ALA A 193 -31.27 9.09 -3.90
CA ALA A 193 -31.15 9.37 -2.48
C ALA A 193 -31.88 10.67 -2.13
N ASP A 194 -32.63 10.63 -1.02
CA ASP A 194 -33.15 11.85 -0.43
C ASP A 194 -32.18 12.44 0.60
N VAL A 195 -32.56 13.60 1.15
CA VAL A 195 -31.74 14.34 2.11
C VAL A 195 -31.33 13.46 3.30
N ALA A 196 -32.21 12.59 3.80
CA ALA A 196 -31.89 11.75 4.96
C ALA A 196 -30.86 10.66 4.60
N VAL A 197 -30.94 10.08 3.40
CA VAL A 197 -29.96 9.12 2.90
C VAL A 197 -28.61 9.80 2.64
N GLU A 198 -28.61 10.97 2.00
CA GLU A 198 -27.38 11.76 1.78
C GLU A 198 -26.70 12.13 3.10
N ASP A 199 -27.45 12.64 4.08
CA ASP A 199 -26.91 12.96 5.41
C ASP A 199 -26.33 11.73 6.12
N ALA A 200 -26.94 10.55 5.95
CA ALA A 200 -26.44 9.30 6.51
C ALA A 200 -25.16 8.82 5.81
N LEU A 201 -25.06 8.97 4.50
CA LEU A 201 -23.85 8.64 3.72
C LEU A 201 -22.70 9.61 4.03
N ASP A 202 -22.99 10.92 4.12
CA ASP A 202 -22.02 11.93 4.56
C ASP A 202 -21.48 11.60 5.96
N LYS A 203 -22.38 11.17 6.88
CA LYS A 203 -21.98 10.75 8.22
C LYS A 203 -21.12 9.49 8.20
N HIS A 204 -21.47 8.52 7.36
CA HIS A 204 -20.68 7.31 7.17
C HIS A 204 -19.27 7.66 6.65
N GLU A 205 -19.15 8.55 5.66
CA GLU A 205 -17.85 9.00 5.15
C GLU A 205 -17.01 9.73 6.22
N GLU A 206 -17.64 10.57 7.06
CA GLU A 206 -16.96 11.22 8.18
C GLU A 206 -16.40 10.18 9.17
N CYS A 207 -17.21 9.17 9.53
CA CYS A 207 -16.79 8.09 10.41
C CYS A 207 -15.63 7.26 9.82
N MET A 208 -15.67 7.02 8.52
CA MET A 208 -14.61 6.36 7.75
C MET A 208 -13.32 7.20 7.72
N GLY A 209 -13.44 8.52 7.61
CA GLY A 209 -12.33 9.47 7.73
C GLY A 209 -11.63 9.40 9.09
N VAL A 210 -12.40 9.42 10.18
CA VAL A 210 -11.87 9.26 11.54
C VAL A 210 -11.18 7.90 11.69
N LEU A 211 -11.78 6.83 11.17
CA LEU A 211 -11.20 5.49 11.21
C LEU A 211 -9.87 5.41 10.45
N MET A 212 -9.78 6.03 9.27
CA MET A 212 -8.54 6.12 8.51
C MET A 212 -7.45 6.87 9.27
N ALA A 213 -7.79 7.99 9.91
CA ALA A 213 -6.86 8.76 10.74
C ALA A 213 -6.37 7.96 11.97
N ASP A 214 -7.26 7.20 12.63
CA ASP A 214 -6.91 6.27 13.70
C ASP A 214 -5.92 5.20 13.20
N ALA A 215 -6.17 4.62 12.02
CA ALA A 215 -5.28 3.62 11.41
C ALA A 215 -3.91 4.22 11.06
N ASP A 216 -3.88 5.44 10.52
CA ASP A 216 -2.62 6.15 10.22
C ASP A 216 -1.82 6.45 11.48
N LYS A 217 -2.49 6.79 12.59
CA LYS A 217 -1.82 6.96 13.89
C LYS A 217 -1.14 5.67 14.34
N VAL A 218 -1.80 4.50 14.19
CA VAL A 218 -1.19 3.20 14.51
C VAL A 218 0.01 2.92 13.60
N ARG A 219 -0.06 3.25 12.30
CA ARG A 219 1.08 3.10 11.36
C ARG A 219 2.28 3.95 11.79
N VAL A 220 2.06 5.24 12.02
CA VAL A 220 3.11 6.19 12.42
C VAL A 220 3.76 5.74 13.73
N GLU A 221 2.95 5.39 14.73
CA GLU A 221 3.45 4.95 16.03
C GLU A 221 4.23 3.63 15.91
N THR A 222 3.72 2.66 15.14
CA THR A 222 4.42 1.39 14.91
C THR A 222 5.78 1.61 14.26
N LEU A 223 5.82 2.43 13.21
CA LEU A 223 7.06 2.79 12.52
C LEU A 223 8.07 3.42 13.49
N ARG A 224 7.63 4.40 14.28
CA ARG A 224 8.46 5.08 15.27
C ARG A 224 9.02 4.11 16.31
N ARG A 225 8.17 3.25 16.86
CA ARG A 225 8.58 2.24 17.86
C ARG A 225 9.56 1.21 17.31
N ILE A 226 9.41 0.80 16.06
CA ILE A 226 10.39 -0.08 15.40
C ILE A 226 11.73 0.63 15.32
N VAL A 227 11.76 1.87 14.82
CA VAL A 227 12.99 2.65 14.68
C VAL A 227 13.69 2.90 16.03
N GLU A 228 12.94 3.07 17.11
CA GLU A 228 13.48 3.21 18.48
C GLU A 228 14.18 1.94 19.02
N VAL A 229 13.81 0.77 18.51
CA VAL A 229 14.40 -0.52 18.93
C VAL A 229 15.64 -0.86 18.11
N LEU A 230 15.66 -0.45 16.85
CA LEU A 230 16.72 -0.77 15.89
C LEU A 230 17.91 0.17 16.04
N THR A 231 19.11 -0.29 15.68
CA THR A 231 20.24 0.63 15.45
C THR A 231 19.96 1.47 14.20
N PRO A 232 20.60 2.65 14.02
CA PRO A 232 20.39 3.46 12.81
C PRO A 232 20.63 2.72 11.49
N VAL A 233 21.55 1.74 11.48
CA VAL A 233 21.85 0.90 10.32
C VAL A 233 20.68 -0.05 10.03
N GLN A 234 20.25 -0.79 11.06
CA GLN A 234 19.11 -1.70 10.96
C GLN A 234 17.82 -0.95 10.57
N ALA A 235 17.60 0.22 11.15
CA ALA A 235 16.47 1.07 10.82
C ALA A 235 16.51 1.53 9.35
N ALA A 236 17.69 1.91 8.84
CA ALA A 236 17.86 2.29 7.44
C ALA A 236 17.64 1.11 6.48
N GLU A 237 18.15 -0.08 6.79
CA GLU A 237 17.91 -1.31 6.00
C GLU A 237 16.43 -1.73 6.00
N PHE A 238 15.79 -1.67 7.16
CA PHE A 238 14.34 -1.90 7.31
C PHE A 238 13.53 -0.91 6.47
N LEU A 239 13.80 0.40 6.60
CA LEU A 239 13.11 1.45 5.83
C LEU A 239 13.33 1.29 4.33
N LEU A 240 14.56 0.98 3.91
CA LEU A 240 14.89 0.74 2.51
C LEU A 240 14.09 -0.45 1.97
N SER A 241 14.05 -1.55 2.70
CA SER A 241 13.33 -2.77 2.32
C SER A 241 11.83 -2.53 2.24
N GLY A 242 11.24 -1.87 3.23
CA GLY A 242 9.82 -1.52 3.23
C GLY A 242 9.44 -0.59 2.06
N LYS A 243 10.26 0.42 1.78
CA LYS A 243 10.04 1.33 0.62
C LYS A 243 10.16 0.60 -0.71
N ARG A 244 11.19 -0.26 -0.87
CA ARG A 244 11.34 -1.08 -2.08
C ARG A 244 10.13 -2.00 -2.27
N LEU A 245 9.67 -2.67 -1.21
CA LEU A 245 8.49 -3.51 -1.27
C LEU A 245 7.25 -2.73 -1.74
N HIS A 246 7.00 -1.55 -1.17
CA HIS A 246 5.88 -0.69 -1.58
C HIS A 246 5.97 -0.29 -3.06
N MET A 247 7.12 0.23 -3.50
CA MET A 247 7.33 0.63 -4.89
C MET A 247 7.23 -0.57 -5.84
N SER A 248 7.76 -1.73 -5.45
CA SER A 248 7.67 -2.96 -6.23
C SER A 248 6.23 -3.44 -6.39
N LEU A 249 5.43 -3.45 -5.31
CA LEU A 249 4.01 -3.82 -5.39
C LEU A 249 3.23 -2.90 -6.35
N HIS A 250 3.56 -1.61 -6.34
CA HIS A 250 2.98 -0.64 -7.26
C HIS A 250 3.30 -0.94 -8.74
N GLU A 251 4.58 -1.15 -9.07
CA GLU A 251 4.99 -1.49 -10.44
C GLU A 251 4.47 -2.87 -10.88
N TRP A 252 4.55 -3.88 -10.00
CA TRP A 252 4.07 -5.23 -10.30
C TRP A 252 2.56 -5.27 -10.50
N GLY A 253 1.81 -4.47 -9.74
CA GLY A 253 0.38 -4.30 -9.87
C GLY A 253 0.01 -3.77 -11.26
N ARG A 254 0.58 -2.63 -11.66
CA ARG A 254 0.39 -2.06 -13.01
C ARG A 254 0.76 -3.03 -14.12
N ALA A 255 1.97 -3.59 -14.07
CA ALA A 255 2.45 -4.51 -15.10
C ALA A 255 1.57 -5.78 -15.21
N ARG A 256 0.90 -6.19 -14.13
CA ARG A 256 -0.04 -7.31 -14.14
C ARG A 256 -1.38 -6.92 -14.78
N GLU A 257 -1.87 -5.72 -14.51
CA GLU A 257 -3.08 -5.19 -15.14
C GLU A 257 -2.90 -5.00 -16.64
N GLU A 258 -1.81 -4.35 -17.06
CA GLU A 258 -1.47 -4.16 -18.47
C GLU A 258 -1.43 -5.50 -19.23
N ARG A 259 -0.81 -6.54 -18.65
CA ARG A 259 -0.79 -7.88 -19.24
C ARG A 259 -2.18 -8.52 -19.34
N ARG A 260 -3.06 -8.28 -18.37
CA ARG A 260 -4.43 -8.85 -18.38
C ARG A 260 -5.33 -8.11 -19.37
N TYR A 261 -5.38 -6.79 -19.31
CA TYR A 261 -6.27 -5.98 -20.14
C TYR A 261 -5.74 -5.75 -21.55
N GLY A 262 -4.42 -5.75 -21.73
CA GLY A 262 -3.78 -5.75 -23.06
C GLY A 262 -4.02 -7.05 -23.84
N CYS A 263 -4.11 -8.20 -23.16
CA CYS A 263 -4.40 -9.48 -23.82
C CYS A 263 -5.88 -9.63 -24.23
N VAL A 264 -6.81 -8.96 -23.54
CA VAL A 264 -8.25 -8.96 -23.87
C VAL A 264 -8.54 -8.22 -25.17
N HIS A 265 -7.81 -7.12 -25.47
CA HIS A 265 -7.97 -6.40 -26.74
C HIS A 265 -7.49 -7.21 -27.96
N VAL A 266 -6.48 -8.06 -27.80
CA VAL A 266 -5.97 -8.91 -28.90
C VAL A 266 -6.89 -10.11 -29.16
N GLY A 267 -7.54 -10.65 -28.14
CA GLY A 267 -8.48 -11.77 -28.27
C GLY A 267 -9.82 -11.41 -28.94
N MET A 268 -10.28 -10.16 -28.80
CA MET A 268 -11.53 -9.70 -29.45
C MET A 268 -11.34 -9.35 -30.93
N GLN A 269 -10.12 -9.04 -31.39
CA GLN A 269 -9.85 -8.78 -32.82
C GLN A 269 -9.74 -10.06 -33.65
N GLN A 270 -9.55 -11.24 -33.04
CA GLN A 270 -9.41 -12.52 -33.75
C GLN A 270 -10.71 -13.31 -33.92
N GLN A 271 -11.83 -12.85 -33.34
CA GLN A 271 -13.15 -13.51 -33.47
C GLN A 271 -14.10 -12.83 -34.47
N GLY A 272 -13.59 -11.90 -35.30
CA GLY A 272 -14.40 -11.00 -36.13
C GLY A 272 -14.21 -11.10 -37.65
N GLU A 273 -13.73 -12.21 -38.21
CA GLU A 273 -13.77 -12.42 -39.67
C GLU A 273 -14.80 -13.50 -40.02
N PRO A 274 -15.89 -13.17 -40.73
CA PRO A 274 -16.76 -14.19 -41.33
C PRO A 274 -16.09 -14.81 -42.56
N GLU A 275 -16.17 -16.13 -42.70
CA GLU A 275 -15.70 -16.87 -43.87
C GLU A 275 -16.34 -16.32 -45.17
N PRO A 276 -15.57 -16.18 -46.27
CA PRO A 276 -16.13 -15.69 -47.53
C PRO A 276 -17.02 -16.75 -48.19
N GLU A 277 -18.28 -16.38 -48.44
CA GLU A 277 -19.25 -17.17 -49.20
C GLU A 277 -18.70 -17.55 -50.58
N SER A 278 -18.65 -18.87 -50.82
CA SER A 278 -18.35 -19.48 -52.11
C SER A 278 -19.43 -19.10 -53.13
N GLN A 279 -19.04 -18.35 -54.16
CA GLN A 279 -19.82 -18.15 -55.38
C GLN A 279 -20.29 -19.49 -55.97
N ARG A 280 -21.61 -19.68 -56.09
CA ARG A 280 -22.20 -20.51 -57.16
C ARG A 280 -23.44 -19.84 -57.75
N ASP A 281 -23.29 -19.55 -59.04
CA ASP A 281 -24.30 -19.58 -60.10
C ASP A 281 -25.56 -18.74 -59.94
N ARG A 282 -25.48 -17.53 -60.52
CA ARG A 282 -26.57 -16.98 -61.30
C ARG A 282 -26.55 -17.64 -62.67
N THR A 283 -27.52 -18.51 -62.93
CA THR A 283 -27.96 -18.79 -64.30
C THR A 283 -29.49 -18.79 -64.33
N LEU A 284 -30.01 -18.06 -65.31
CA LEU A 284 -31.40 -17.91 -65.74
C LEU A 284 -32.24 -19.20 -65.64
N ILE A 285 -33.56 -19.05 -65.47
CA ILE A 285 -34.59 -19.25 -66.53
C ILE A 285 -36.01 -19.07 -65.93
N ASP A 286 -36.88 -18.52 -66.78
CA ASP A 286 -38.31 -18.21 -66.74
C ASP A 286 -39.27 -19.15 -65.99
N MET A 287 -40.22 -18.58 -65.24
CA MET A 287 -41.68 -18.51 -65.51
C MET A 287 -42.43 -17.87 -64.34
#